data_AF-A0AAW8F357-F1
#
_entry.id   AF-A0AAW8F357-F1
#
_cell.length_a   1.000
_cell.length_b   1.000
_cell.length_c   1.000
_cell.angle_alpha   90.00
_cell.angle_beta   90.00
_cell.angle_gamma   90.00
#
_symmetry.space_group_name_H-M   'P 1'
#
loop_
_entity.id
_entity.type
_entity.pdbx_description
1 polymer ?
#
loop_
_entity_poly.entity_id
_entity_poly.type
_entity_poly.pdbx_seq_one_letter_code
_entity_poly.pdbx_strand_id
1 'polypeptide(L)'
;MTNSPNSPDQAWVLKATIWAEPAAAPQWKEQLNRLRPIASFDDTTKTWQARLGVLDLEGLNVLQALLDAASAHGTRVRLEPAPVPECWDGPVFTRGPDVAALLEAQADQGRPLGQLLLG
;
A
#
# COMPACT_ATOMS: atom_id res chain seq x y z
N MET A 1 -6.91 -6.43 24.87
CA MET A 1 -7.17 -5.09 24.32
C MET A 1 -6.23 -4.90 23.14
N THR A 2 -6.71 -5.10 21.91
CA THR A 2 -5.94 -4.80 20.71
C THR A 2 -6.10 -3.30 20.45
N ASN A 3 -5.07 -2.51 20.79
CA ASN A 3 -5.05 -1.10 20.39
C ASN A 3 -5.19 -1.06 18.87
N SER A 4 -6.22 -0.39 18.38
CA SER A 4 -6.30 -0.08 16.96
C SER A 4 -5.09 0.80 16.64
N PRO A 5 -4.33 0.50 15.57
CA PRO A 5 -3.22 1.34 15.13
C PRO A 5 -3.68 2.77 14.77
N ASN A 6 -4.98 2.99 14.70
CA ASN A 6 -5.65 4.27 14.42
C ASN A 6 -5.92 5.12 15.68
N SER A 7 -5.26 4.86 16.80
CA SER A 7 -5.33 5.81 17.92
C SER A 7 -4.71 7.14 17.48
N PRO A 8 -5.38 8.29 17.68
CA PRO A 8 -4.95 9.60 17.15
C PRO A 8 -3.58 10.09 17.64
N ASP A 9 -2.98 9.38 18.61
CA ASP A 9 -1.66 9.67 19.17
C ASP A 9 -0.58 8.61 18.82
N GLN A 10 -0.86 7.64 17.94
CA GLN A 10 0.09 6.60 17.58
C GLN A 10 0.68 6.81 16.18
N ALA A 11 2.02 6.77 16.09
CA ALA A 11 2.73 6.81 14.81
C ALA A 11 2.36 5.60 13.94
N TRP A 12 2.24 5.84 12.63
CA TRP A 12 1.86 4.82 11.65
C TRP A 12 2.61 4.97 10.34
N VAL A 13 2.55 3.93 9.51
CA VAL A 13 3.07 3.91 8.13
C VAL A 13 1.95 3.53 7.17
N LEU A 14 1.94 4.12 5.97
CA LEU A 14 1.03 3.72 4.92
C LEU A 14 1.48 2.38 4.34
N LYS A 15 0.66 1.36 4.47
CA LYS A 15 0.90 0.05 3.85
C LYS A 15 0.12 -0.02 2.54
N ALA A 16 0.84 -0.26 1.44
CA ALA A 16 0.28 -0.60 0.15
C ALA A 16 0.41 -2.11 -0.08
N THR A 17 -0.71 -2.77 -0.36
CA THR A 17 -0.77 -4.20 -0.68
C THR A 17 -1.31 -4.39 -2.09
N ILE A 18 -0.58 -5.14 -2.91
CA ILE A 18 -0.98 -5.55 -4.26
C ILE A 18 -1.07 -7.07 -4.30
N TRP A 19 -2.12 -7.62 -4.90
CA TRP A 19 -2.19 -9.06 -5.11
C TRP A 19 -1.31 -9.48 -6.28
N ALA A 20 -0.56 -10.56 -6.10
CA ALA A 20 0.23 -11.13 -7.17
C ALA A 20 -0.65 -11.82 -8.22
N GLU A 21 -0.25 -11.70 -9.48
CA GLU A 21 -0.71 -12.63 -10.50
C GLU A 21 -0.20 -14.05 -10.21
N PRO A 22 -0.90 -15.10 -10.68
CA PRO A 22 -0.44 -16.48 -10.51
C PRO A 22 0.97 -16.67 -11.07
N ALA A 23 1.86 -17.35 -10.33
CA ALA A 23 3.27 -17.52 -10.71
C ALA A 23 3.50 -18.24 -12.07
N ALA A 24 2.49 -18.95 -12.57
CA ALA A 24 2.50 -19.59 -13.88
C ALA A 24 2.21 -18.62 -15.06
N ALA A 25 1.76 -17.41 -14.76
CA ALA A 25 1.42 -16.40 -15.76
C ALA A 25 2.70 -15.72 -16.27
N PRO A 26 2.86 -15.48 -17.60
CA PRO A 26 4.01 -14.76 -18.12
C PRO A 26 4.13 -13.34 -17.56
N GLN A 27 3.01 -12.75 -17.12
CA GLN A 27 2.98 -11.45 -16.44
C GLN A 27 3.70 -11.45 -15.08
N TRP A 28 3.85 -12.61 -14.42
CA TRP A 28 4.51 -12.71 -13.11
C TRP A 28 5.96 -12.22 -13.14
N LYS A 29 6.72 -12.55 -14.20
CA LYS A 29 8.14 -12.17 -14.31
C LYS A 29 8.30 -10.66 -14.51
N GLU A 30 7.40 -10.05 -15.26
CA GLU A 30 7.36 -8.61 -15.46
C GLU A 30 6.98 -7.88 -14.17
N GLN A 31 5.93 -8.36 -13.50
CA GLN A 31 5.49 -7.85 -12.20
C GLN A 31 6.63 -7.93 -11.17
N LEU A 32 7.35 -9.07 -11.11
CA LEU A 32 8.46 -9.27 -10.20
C LEU A 32 9.61 -8.28 -10.46
N ASN A 33 9.99 -8.07 -11.72
CA ASN A 33 11.08 -7.13 -12.04
C ASN A 33 10.73 -5.68 -11.68
N ARG A 34 9.47 -5.28 -11.84
CA ARG A 34 9.00 -3.92 -11.53
C ARG A 34 8.80 -3.69 -10.03
N LEU A 35 8.26 -4.67 -9.31
CA LEU A 35 7.86 -4.50 -7.91
C LEU A 35 8.96 -4.83 -6.91
N ARG A 36 9.85 -5.78 -7.21
CA ARG A 36 10.97 -6.14 -6.33
C ARG A 36 11.84 -4.99 -5.82
N PRO A 37 12.15 -3.92 -6.59
CA PRO A 37 12.94 -2.81 -6.05
C PRO A 37 12.17 -1.93 -5.04
N ILE A 38 10.83 -1.95 -5.04
CA ILE A 38 10.00 -1.01 -4.27
C ILE A 38 9.03 -1.68 -3.28
N ALA A 39 8.89 -3.00 -3.36
CA ALA A 39 7.98 -3.78 -2.54
C ALA A 39 8.59 -5.15 -2.19
N SER A 40 8.20 -5.66 -1.03
CA SER A 40 8.53 -7.01 -0.58
C SER A 40 7.42 -7.98 -0.94
N PHE A 41 7.79 -9.15 -1.46
CA PHE A 41 6.81 -10.21 -1.73
C PHE A 41 6.56 -11.06 -0.47
N ASP A 42 5.29 -11.20 -0.10
CA ASP A 42 4.80 -12.09 0.93
C ASP A 42 4.27 -13.37 0.25
N ASP A 43 5.02 -14.46 0.41
CA ASP A 43 4.69 -15.75 -0.19
C ASP A 43 3.45 -16.40 0.47
N THR A 44 3.12 -16.03 1.70
CA THR A 44 1.98 -16.60 2.44
C THR A 44 0.67 -16.03 1.92
N THR A 45 0.60 -14.72 1.75
CA THR A 45 -0.61 -14.04 1.24
C THR A 45 -0.61 -13.91 -0.28
N LYS A 46 0.50 -14.24 -0.96
CA LYS A 46 0.73 -14.00 -2.38
C LYS A 46 0.50 -12.53 -2.74
N THR A 47 1.10 -11.63 -1.94
CA THR A 47 0.97 -10.19 -2.13
C THR A 47 2.33 -9.49 -2.18
N TRP A 48 2.38 -8.37 -2.89
CA TRP A 48 3.46 -7.39 -2.79
C TRP A 48 3.08 -6.33 -1.78
N GLN A 49 4.02 -5.98 -0.89
CA GLN A 49 3.80 -5.03 0.18
C GLN A 49 4.88 -3.95 0.16
N ALA A 50 4.45 -2.69 0.15
CA ALA A 50 5.32 -1.54 0.38
C ALA A 50 4.84 -0.79 1.61
N ARG A 51 5.77 -0.17 2.34
CA ARG A 51 5.48 0.66 3.51
C ARG A 51 6.09 2.03 3.28
N LEU A 52 5.30 3.07 3.51
CA LEU A 52 5.71 4.46 3.35
C LEU A 52 5.50 5.19 4.67
N GLY A 53 6.52 5.94 5.08
CA GLY A 53 6.49 6.76 6.28
C GLY A 53 6.14 8.22 6.05
N VAL A 54 6.16 8.64 4.79
CA VAL A 54 5.91 10.00 4.31
C VAL A 54 5.43 9.92 2.86
N LEU A 55 4.66 10.92 2.41
CA LEU A 55 4.25 11.10 1.01
C LEU A 55 5.05 12.25 0.38
N ASP A 56 6.37 12.08 0.29
CA ASP A 56 7.22 12.95 -0.53
C ASP A 56 7.25 12.46 -1.98
N LEU A 57 8.07 13.08 -2.82
CA LEU A 57 8.17 12.71 -4.24
C LEU A 57 8.56 11.23 -4.44
N GLU A 58 9.43 10.70 -3.59
CA GLU A 58 9.84 9.30 -3.64
C GLU A 58 8.68 8.38 -3.26
N GLY A 59 7.98 8.68 -2.16
CA GLY A 59 6.79 7.94 -1.74
C GLY A 59 5.68 7.97 -2.77
N LEU A 60 5.46 9.11 -3.44
CA LEU A 60 4.50 9.24 -4.53
C LEU A 60 4.90 8.43 -5.76
N ASN A 61 6.19 8.40 -6.12
CA ASN A 61 6.69 7.56 -7.21
C ASN A 61 6.50 6.07 -6.92
N VAL A 62 6.72 5.63 -5.68
CA VAL A 62 6.46 4.25 -5.26
C VAL A 62 4.97 3.93 -5.39
N LEU A 63 4.07 4.79 -4.90
CA LEU A 63 2.63 4.59 -5.05
C LEU A 63 2.19 4.55 -6.51
N GLN A 64 2.73 5.43 -7.35
CA GLN A 64 2.40 5.44 -8.78
C GLN A 64 2.85 4.14 -9.45
N ALA A 65 4.09 3.70 -9.21
CA ALA A 65 4.60 2.46 -9.79
C ALA A 65 3.79 1.23 -9.33
N LEU A 66 3.33 1.23 -8.08
CA LEU A 66 2.43 0.22 -7.52
C LEU A 66 1.06 0.22 -8.22
N LEU A 67 0.46 1.39 -8.42
CA LEU A 67 -0.81 1.54 -9.13
C LEU A 67 -0.70 1.18 -10.61
N ASP A 68 0.38 1.56 -11.28
CA ASP A 68 0.64 1.24 -12.69
C ASP A 68 0.79 -0.28 -12.87
N ALA A 69 1.54 -0.94 -11.98
CA ALA A 69 1.66 -2.39 -11.99
C ALA A 69 0.30 -3.06 -11.77
N ALA A 70 -0.51 -2.56 -10.83
CA ALA A 70 -1.82 -3.12 -10.58
C ALA A 70 -2.78 -2.92 -11.75
N SER A 71 -2.78 -1.74 -12.37
CA SER A 71 -3.58 -1.45 -13.56
C SER A 71 -3.16 -2.30 -14.76
N ALA A 72 -1.86 -2.50 -14.98
CA ALA A 72 -1.34 -3.30 -16.10
C ALA A 72 -1.70 -4.80 -15.96
N HIS A 73 -1.88 -5.28 -14.74
CA HIS A 73 -2.16 -6.69 -14.46
C HIS A 73 -3.61 -6.96 -14.01
N GLY A 74 -4.43 -5.92 -13.85
CA GLY A 74 -5.81 -6.08 -13.38
C GLY A 74 -5.92 -6.51 -11.91
N THR A 75 -4.86 -6.30 -11.13
CA THR A 75 -4.81 -6.70 -9.73
C THR A 75 -5.35 -5.60 -8.83
N ARG A 76 -5.82 -5.98 -7.64
CA ARG A 76 -6.33 -5.01 -6.65
C ARG A 76 -5.16 -4.32 -5.95
N VAL A 77 -5.38 -3.07 -5.55
CA VAL A 77 -4.51 -2.35 -4.61
C VAL A 77 -5.31 -2.03 -3.37
N ARG A 78 -4.71 -2.25 -2.21
CA ARG A 78 -5.27 -1.84 -0.92
C ARG A 78 -4.25 -0.96 -0.21
N LEU A 79 -4.67 0.25 0.12
CA LEU A 79 -3.92 1.19 0.95
C LEU A 79 -4.56 1.21 2.33
N GLU A 80 -3.78 0.99 3.37
CA GLU A 80 -4.26 1.04 4.75
C GLU A 80 -3.19 1.63 5.69
N PRO A 81 -3.59 2.35 6.75
CA PRO A 81 -2.67 2.66 7.83
C PRO A 81 -2.25 1.37 8.53
N ALA A 82 -0.96 1.26 8.86
CA ALA A 82 -0.38 0.11 9.56
C ALA A 82 0.52 0.57 10.70
N PRO A 83 0.65 -0.22 11.78
CA PRO A 83 1.59 0.07 12.84
C PRO A 83 3.03 0.10 12.31
N VAL A 84 3.85 0.96 12.91
CA VAL A 84 5.28 1.05 12.61
C VAL A 84 5.96 -0.28 12.97
N PRO A 85 6.66 -0.95 12.04
CA PRO A 85 7.41 -2.17 12.34
C PRO A 85 8.54 -1.92 13.36
N GLU A 86 8.89 -2.92 14.16
CA GLU A 86 9.97 -2.81 15.17
C GLU A 86 11.35 -2.46 14.56
N CYS A 87 11.60 -2.84 13.31
CA CYS A 87 12.83 -2.58 12.57
C CYS A 87 12.77 -1.35 11.66
N TRP A 88 11.81 -0.45 11.87
CA TRP A 88 11.61 0.72 11.01
C TRP A 88 12.42 1.93 11.49
N ASP A 89 13.46 2.27 10.73
CA ASP A 89 14.29 3.45 10.97
C ASP A 89 13.89 4.66 10.09
N GLY A 90 12.80 4.54 9.34
CA GLY A 90 12.34 5.55 8.39
C GLY A 90 11.41 6.61 8.99
N PRO A 91 10.95 7.59 8.19
CA PRO A 91 9.94 8.56 8.61
C PRO A 91 8.65 7.85 9.02
N VAL A 92 7.80 8.52 9.80
CA VAL A 92 6.49 7.98 10.20
C VAL A 92 5.45 9.09 10.12
N PHE A 93 4.22 8.71 9.83
CA PHE A 93 3.10 9.64 9.94
C PHE A 93 2.78 9.81 11.43
N THR A 94 2.97 11.01 11.94
CA THR A 94 2.70 11.34 13.35
C THR A 94 1.36 12.02 13.52
N ARG A 95 0.98 12.95 12.62
CA ARG A 95 -0.34 13.60 12.53
C ARG A 95 -0.56 14.11 11.11
N GLY A 96 -1.45 13.46 10.38
CA GLY A 96 -2.01 13.98 9.13
C GLY A 96 -3.50 13.69 9.13
N PRO A 97 -4.33 14.54 9.78
CA PRO A 97 -5.77 14.30 9.87
C PRO A 97 -6.37 14.10 8.47
N ASP A 98 -5.83 14.76 7.44
CA ASP A 98 -6.37 14.66 6.08
C ASP A 98 -6.07 13.31 5.41
N VAL A 99 -4.87 12.76 5.52
CA VAL A 99 -4.54 11.50 4.82
C VAL A 99 -5.10 10.30 5.56
N ALA A 100 -4.99 10.25 6.90
CA ALA A 100 -5.56 9.16 7.68
C ALA A 100 -7.10 9.14 7.60
N ALA A 101 -7.76 10.30 7.74
CA ALA A 101 -9.22 10.37 7.63
C ALA A 101 -9.71 10.09 6.20
N LEU A 102 -8.96 10.50 5.17
CA LEU A 102 -9.28 10.14 3.78
C LEU A 102 -9.20 8.61 3.59
N LEU A 103 -8.15 7.96 4.10
CA LEU A 103 -8.00 6.50 3.99
C LEU A 103 -9.11 5.77 4.75
N GLU A 104 -9.47 6.21 5.96
CA GLU A 104 -10.58 5.65 6.73
C GLU A 104 -11.92 5.85 6.01
N ALA A 105 -12.22 7.05 5.54
CA ALA A 105 -13.45 7.34 4.79
C ALA A 105 -13.59 6.50 3.52
N GLN A 106 -12.47 6.17 2.86
CA GLN A 106 -12.47 5.30 1.67
C GLN A 106 -12.59 3.81 2.06
N ALA A 107 -11.97 3.39 3.16
CA ALA A 107 -12.07 2.02 3.66
C ALA A 107 -13.48 1.67 4.15
N ASP A 108 -14.14 2.59 4.87
CA ASP A 108 -15.53 2.43 5.35
C ASP A 108 -16.55 2.37 4.22
N GLN A 109 -16.24 2.99 3.07
CA GLN A 109 -17.06 2.89 1.87
C GLN A 109 -16.86 1.57 1.10
N GLY A 110 -15.99 0.67 1.58
CA GLY A 110 -15.68 -0.59 0.91
C GLY A 110 -15.05 -0.40 -0.49
N ARG A 111 -14.54 0.80 -0.79
CA ARG A 111 -14.00 1.15 -2.10
C ARG A 111 -12.48 1.00 -2.12
N PRO A 112 -11.92 0.19 -3.03
CA PRO A 112 -10.49 0.20 -3.27
C PRO A 112 -10.06 1.57 -3.82
N LEU A 113 -9.08 2.21 -3.18
CA LEU A 113 -8.39 3.37 -3.71
C LEU A 113 -7.77 3.00 -5.07
N GLY A 114 -8.31 3.55 -6.15
CA GLY A 114 -7.89 3.25 -7.53
C GLY A 114 -9.00 3.02 -8.55
N GLN A 115 -10.28 2.96 -8.16
CA GLN A 115 -11.38 3.00 -9.14
C GLN A 115 -11.67 4.44 -9.57
N LEU A 116 -11.02 4.87 -10.66
CA LEU A 116 -11.47 6.02 -11.44
C LEU A 116 -12.91 5.75 -11.91
N LEU A 117 -13.82 6.66 -11.56
CA LEU A 117 -15.13 6.73 -12.20
C LEU A 117 -14.88 6.98 -13.69
N LEU A 118 -15.13 5.98 -14.54
CA LEU A 118 -15.43 6.23 -15.94
C LEU A 118 -16.81 6.90 -15.96
N GLY A 119 -16.82 8.22 -15.82
CA GLY A 119 -17.93 9.09 -16.18
C GLY A 119 -17.75 9.58 -17.61
#